data_AF-A0A0J6WKT3-F1
#
_entry.id   AF-A0A0J6WKT3-F1
#
_cell.length_a   1.000
_cell.length_b   1.000
_cell.length_c   1.000
_cell.angle_alpha   90.00
_cell.angle_beta   90.00
_cell.angle_gamma   90.00
#
_symmetry.space_group_name_H-M   'P 1'
#
loop_
_entity.id
_entity.type
_entity.pdbx_description
1 polymer ?
#
loop_
_entity_poly.entity_id
_entity_poly.type
_entity_poly.pdbx_seq_one_letter_code
_entity_poly.pdbx_strand_id
1 'polypeptide(L)'
;MSGIVGIGSVPAMAGSVAVLQGIQAQLAAMGAANSGVAASVVPAGNEGASALAMAKQQMNAAQFAAAFNAGIEQMMELSTTIQAASASTVATDLGSARAI
;
A
#
# COMPACT_ATOMS: atom_id res chain seq x y z
N MET A 1 -17.35 23.42 -28.57
CA MET A 1 -17.34 23.29 -27.10
C MET A 1 -16.45 22.11 -26.73
N SER A 2 -15.13 22.31 -26.65
CA SER A 2 -14.18 21.33 -26.10
C SER A 2 -13.94 21.73 -24.65
N GLY A 3 -14.87 21.36 -23.77
CA GLY A 3 -14.85 21.79 -22.38
C GLY A 3 -14.09 20.80 -21.51
N ILE A 4 -12.99 21.23 -20.89
CA ILE A 4 -12.70 21.01 -19.45
C ILE A 4 -12.62 19.52 -19.00
N VAL A 5 -12.48 18.54 -19.90
CA VAL A 5 -12.32 17.13 -19.47
C VAL A 5 -11.02 16.93 -18.67
N GLY A 6 -9.98 17.73 -18.93
CA GLY A 6 -8.70 17.68 -18.20
C GLY A 6 -8.70 18.37 -16.82
N ILE A 7 -9.57 19.34 -16.57
CA ILE A 7 -9.56 20.11 -15.30
C ILE A 7 -10.43 19.43 -14.23
N GLY A 8 -11.52 18.77 -14.62
CA GLY A 8 -12.39 18.03 -13.69
C GLY A 8 -11.79 16.71 -13.18
N SER A 9 -10.82 16.14 -13.89
CA SER A 9 -10.17 14.88 -13.54
C SER A 9 -9.05 15.06 -12.49
N VAL A 10 -8.44 16.24 -12.39
CA VAL A 10 -7.34 16.51 -11.43
C VAL A 10 -7.78 16.38 -9.95
N PRO A 11 -8.93 16.94 -9.51
CA PRO A 11 -9.41 16.74 -8.14
C PRO A 11 -9.80 15.28 -7.85
N ALA A 12 -10.38 14.57 -8.81
CA ALA A 12 -10.74 13.16 -8.68
C ALA A 12 -9.49 12.25 -8.57
N MET A 13 -8.42 12.60 -9.29
CA MET A 13 -7.12 11.92 -9.19
C MET A 13 -6.43 12.20 -7.86
N ALA A 14 -6.42 13.45 -7.39
CA ALA A 14 -5.88 13.81 -6.08
C ALA A 14 -6.63 13.10 -4.93
N GLY A 15 -7.96 13.01 -5.03
CA GLY A 15 -8.79 12.23 -4.10
C GLY A 15 -8.42 10.74 -4.09
N SER A 16 -8.21 10.15 -5.27
CA SER A 16 -7.82 8.73 -5.39
C SER A 16 -6.44 8.46 -4.77
N VAL A 17 -5.47 9.35 -4.96
CA VAL A 17 -4.13 9.24 -4.33
C VAL A 17 -4.23 9.36 -2.81
N ALA A 18 -5.02 10.28 -2.28
CA ALA A 18 -5.23 10.43 -0.84
C ALA A 18 -5.88 9.18 -0.22
N VAL A 19 -6.84 8.56 -0.92
CA VAL A 19 -7.45 7.30 -0.51
C VAL A 19 -6.42 6.16 -0.50
N LEU A 20 -5.58 6.05 -1.53
CA LEU A 20 -4.51 5.04 -1.59
C LEU A 20 -3.48 5.21 -0.47
N GLN A 21 -3.09 6.44 -0.15
CA GLN A 21 -2.21 6.74 0.99
C GLN A 21 -2.86 6.37 2.32
N GLY A 22 -4.16 6.63 2.47
CA GLY A 22 -4.93 6.21 3.65
C GLY A 22 -4.97 4.69 3.83
N ILE A 23 -5.19 3.94 2.75
CA ILE A 23 -5.18 2.48 2.75
C ILE A 23 -3.78 1.96 3.13
N GLN A 24 -2.70 2.55 2.59
CA GLN A 24 -1.33 2.18 2.95
C GLN A 24 -1.05 2.38 4.44
N ALA A 25 -1.46 3.51 5.03
CA ALA A 25 -1.29 3.77 6.46
C ALA A 25 -2.06 2.76 7.32
N GLN A 26 -3.29 2.40 6.94
CA GLN A 26 -4.08 1.38 7.62
C GLN A 26 -3.44 -0.01 7.52
N LEU A 27 -2.94 -0.39 6.35
CA LEU A 27 -2.25 -1.65 6.14
C LEU A 27 -0.97 -1.73 6.97
N ALA A 28 -0.14 -0.68 6.97
CA ALA A 28 1.06 -0.62 7.80
C ALA A 28 0.73 -0.77 9.30
N ALA A 29 -0.33 -0.12 9.77
CA ALA A 29 -0.80 -0.26 11.16
C ALA A 29 -1.28 -1.69 11.48
N MET A 30 -2.01 -2.34 10.55
CA MET A 30 -2.42 -3.74 10.69
C MET A 30 -1.23 -4.70 10.70
N GLY A 31 -0.24 -4.47 9.86
CA GLY A 31 1.01 -5.25 9.83
C GLY A 31 1.73 -5.21 11.18
N ALA A 32 1.92 -4.00 11.72
CA ALA A 32 2.56 -3.82 13.03
C ALA A 32 1.76 -4.49 14.18
N ALA A 33 0.43 -4.36 14.18
CA ALA A 33 -0.42 -5.02 15.17
C ALA A 33 -0.34 -6.56 15.07
N ASN A 34 -0.37 -7.10 13.85
CA ASN A 34 -0.29 -8.55 13.63
C ASN A 34 1.08 -9.13 14.02
N SER A 35 2.18 -8.42 13.72
CA SER A 35 3.52 -8.79 14.18
C SER A 35 3.63 -8.79 15.71
N GLY A 36 2.98 -7.84 16.39
CA GLY A 36 2.91 -7.81 17.86
C GLY A 36 2.20 -9.02 18.45
N VAL A 37 1.06 -9.41 17.86
CA VAL A 37 0.31 -10.61 18.29
C VAL A 37 1.13 -11.88 18.02
N ALA A 38 1.75 -12.00 16.86
CA ALA A 38 2.58 -13.16 16.52
C ALA A 38 3.81 -13.33 17.43
N ALA A 39 4.40 -12.23 17.90
CA ALA A 39 5.51 -12.25 18.86
C ALA A 39 5.07 -12.69 20.27
N SER A 40 3.77 -12.59 20.58
CA SER A 40 3.20 -12.96 21.89
C SER A 40 2.76 -14.44 21.98
N VAL A 41 2.92 -15.22 20.91
CA VAL A 41 2.56 -16.64 20.91
C VAL A 41 3.51 -17.41 21.84
N VAL A 42 2.94 -18.17 22.78
CA VAL A 42 3.61 -19.02 23.78
C VAL A 42 3.20 -20.48 23.56
N PRO A 43 4.06 -21.49 23.84
CA PRO A 43 3.70 -22.88 23.58
C PRO A 43 2.45 -23.28 24.38
N ALA A 44 1.51 -23.95 23.74
CA ALA A 44 0.29 -24.43 24.39
C ALA A 44 0.56 -25.55 25.42
N GLY A 45 1.72 -26.22 25.32
CA GLY A 45 2.15 -27.29 26.21
C GLY A 45 3.67 -27.43 26.26
N ASN A 46 4.17 -28.26 27.16
CA ASN A 46 5.60 -28.45 27.43
C ASN A 46 6.26 -29.51 26.54
N GLU A 47 5.52 -30.04 25.56
CA GLU A 47 6.01 -31.07 24.64
C GLU A 47 6.85 -30.46 23.51
N GLY A 48 7.81 -31.22 22.99
CA GLY A 48 8.61 -30.79 21.84
C GLY A 48 7.78 -30.44 20.60
N ALA A 49 6.59 -31.03 20.44
CA ALA A 49 5.65 -30.71 19.36
C ALA A 49 5.08 -29.28 19.50
N SER A 50 4.77 -28.85 20.71
CA SER A 50 4.26 -27.51 21.03
C SER A 50 5.34 -26.44 20.80
N ALA A 51 6.60 -26.75 21.14
CA ALA A 51 7.74 -25.88 20.83
C ALA A 51 8.02 -25.78 19.31
N LEU A 52 7.87 -26.87 18.56
CA LEU A 52 8.02 -26.86 17.11
C LEU A 52 6.89 -26.09 16.42
N ALA A 53 5.65 -26.24 16.88
CA ALA A 53 4.49 -25.51 16.35
C ALA A 53 4.65 -23.99 16.53
N MET A 54 5.11 -23.58 17.71
CA MET A 54 5.53 -22.21 18.02
C MET A 54 6.59 -21.67 17.05
N ALA A 55 7.68 -22.42 16.86
CA ALA A 55 8.76 -22.01 15.98
C ALA A 55 8.27 -21.84 14.52
N LYS A 56 7.41 -22.75 14.05
CA LYS A 56 6.77 -22.64 12.72
C LYS A 56 5.83 -21.44 12.62
N GLN A 57 5.05 -21.16 13.67
CA GLN A 57 4.14 -20.02 13.68
C GLN A 57 4.91 -18.69 13.66
N GLN A 58 5.98 -18.57 14.43
CA GLN A 58 6.86 -17.39 14.41
C GLN A 58 7.54 -17.23 13.04
N MET A 59 8.02 -18.33 12.44
CA MET A 59 8.61 -18.30 11.10
C MET A 59 7.59 -17.88 10.03
N ASN A 60 6.37 -18.42 10.07
CA ASN A 60 5.30 -18.03 9.16
C ASN A 60 4.90 -16.56 9.35
N ALA A 61 4.85 -16.07 10.59
CA ALA A 61 4.56 -14.67 10.87
C ALA A 61 5.67 -13.74 10.35
N ALA A 62 6.94 -14.13 10.47
CA ALA A 62 8.06 -13.39 9.91
C ALA A 62 8.00 -13.35 8.37
N GLN A 63 7.70 -14.49 7.72
CA GLN A 63 7.53 -14.54 6.27
C GLN A 63 6.34 -13.71 5.79
N PHE A 64 5.21 -13.78 6.50
CA PHE A 64 4.04 -12.95 6.21
C PHE A 64 4.38 -11.46 6.34
N ALA A 65 5.05 -11.05 7.42
CA ALA A 65 5.43 -9.66 7.63
C ALA A 65 6.37 -9.14 6.52
N ALA A 66 7.34 -9.96 6.10
CA ALA A 66 8.23 -9.61 5.00
C ALA A 66 7.47 -9.44 3.66
N ALA A 67 6.60 -10.40 3.32
CA ALA A 67 5.80 -10.33 2.10
C ALA A 67 4.79 -9.18 2.13
N PHE A 68 4.20 -8.90 3.28
CA PHE A 68 3.25 -7.81 3.49
C PHE A 68 3.92 -6.43 3.35
N ASN A 69 5.11 -6.25 3.93
CA ASN A 69 5.89 -5.03 3.75
C ASN A 69 6.31 -4.81 2.28
N ALA A 70 6.75 -5.87 1.59
CA ALA A 70 7.05 -5.79 0.16
C ALA A 70 5.80 -5.40 -0.67
N GLY A 71 4.61 -5.89 -0.29
CA GLY A 71 3.35 -5.49 -0.91
C GLY A 71 3.00 -4.02 -0.67
N ILE A 72 3.27 -3.49 0.53
CA ILE A 72 3.10 -2.05 0.83
C ILE A 72 4.03 -1.20 -0.04
N GLU A 73 5.29 -1.61 -0.21
CA GLU A 73 6.25 -0.92 -1.08
C GLU A 73 5.78 -0.90 -2.55
N GLN A 74 5.27 -2.02 -3.07
CA GLN A 74 4.70 -2.05 -4.42
C GLN A 74 3.47 -1.13 -4.56
N MET A 75 2.63 -1.05 -3.53
CA MET A 75 1.50 -0.11 -3.53
C MET A 75 1.97 1.36 -3.48
N MET A 76 3.05 1.66 -2.77
CA MET A 76 3.66 2.99 -2.79
C MET A 76 4.17 3.33 -4.17
N GLU A 77 4.87 2.40 -4.83
CA GLU A 77 5.39 2.57 -6.19
C GLU A 77 4.27 2.79 -7.21
N LEU A 78 3.15 2.06 -7.08
CA LEU A 78 1.96 2.29 -7.89
C LEU A 78 1.39 3.69 -7.66
N SER A 79 1.30 4.14 -6.41
CA SER A 79 0.79 5.47 -6.08
C SER A 79 1.65 6.60 -6.67
N THR A 80 2.98 6.49 -6.60
CA THR A 80 3.90 7.45 -7.24
C THR A 80 3.82 7.39 -8.76
N THR A 81 3.66 6.20 -9.35
CA THR A 81 3.46 6.04 -10.79
C THR A 81 2.17 6.72 -11.26
N ILE A 82 1.07 6.56 -10.52
CA ILE A 82 -0.20 7.24 -10.80
C ILE A 82 -0.01 8.76 -10.72
N GLN A 83 0.65 9.28 -9.69
CA GLN A 83 0.93 10.72 -9.57
C GLN A 83 1.77 11.26 -10.75
N ALA A 84 2.80 10.52 -11.17
CA ALA A 84 3.63 10.90 -12.30
C ALA A 84 2.86 10.88 -13.63
N ALA A 85 2.02 9.86 -13.84
CA ALA A 85 1.13 9.78 -15.00
C ALA A 85 0.14 10.95 -15.02
N SER A 86 -0.48 11.27 -13.89
CA SER A 86 -1.38 12.42 -13.75
C SER A 86 -0.70 13.75 -14.08
N ALA A 87 0.54 13.97 -13.59
CA ALA A 87 1.30 15.18 -13.91
C ALA A 87 1.63 15.28 -15.41
N SER A 88 1.96 14.16 -16.05
CA SER A 88 2.21 14.08 -17.50
C SER A 88 0.96 14.40 -18.33
N THR A 89 -0.21 13.86 -17.94
CA THR A 89 -1.48 14.16 -18.60
C THR A 89 -1.84 15.65 -18.47
N VAL A 90 -1.67 16.25 -17.29
CA VAL A 90 -1.90 17.70 -17.09
C VAL A 90 -0.96 18.54 -17.94
N ALA A 91 0.34 18.20 -17.99
CA ALA A 91 1.31 18.91 -18.83
C ALA A 91 0.96 18.82 -20.33
N THR A 92 0.47 17.66 -20.77
CA THR A 92 0.02 17.43 -22.15
C THR A 92 -1.25 18.23 -22.48
N ASP A 93 -2.23 18.25 -21.58
CA ASP A 93 -3.45 19.04 -21.74
C ASP A 93 -3.17 20.55 -21.75
N LEU A 94 -2.28 21.04 -20.87
CA LEU A 94 -1.86 22.46 -20.87
C LEU A 94 -1.07 22.82 -22.13
N GLY A 95 -0.17 21.94 -22.57
CA GLY A 95 0.61 22.14 -23.80
C GLY A 95 -0.27 22.18 -25.04
N SER A 96 -1.28 21.30 -25.11
CA SER A 96 -2.26 21.26 -26.19
C SER A 96 -3.21 22.47 -26.17
N ALA A 97 -3.60 22.94 -24.98
CA ALA A 97 -4.46 24.12 -24.83
C ALA A 97 -3.76 25.45 -25.15
N ARG A 98 -2.41 25.50 -25.11
CA ARG A 98 -1.63 26.68 -25.51
C ARG A 98 -1.29 26.75 -26.99
N ALA A 99 -1.50 25.65 -27.73
CA ALA A 99 -1.20 25.54 -29.16
C ALA A 99 -2.38 25.91 -30.07
N ILE A 100 -3.49 26.40 -29.50
CA ILE A 100 -4.71 26.87 -30.17
C ILE A 100 -4.94 28.34 -29.80
#